data_AF-A0A3N4K6K6-F1
#
_entry.id   AF-A0A3N4K6K6-F1
#
_cell.length_a   1.000
_cell.length_b   1.000
_cell.length_c   1.000
_cell.angle_alpha   90.00
_cell.angle_beta   90.00
_cell.angle_gamma   90.00
#
_symmetry.space_group_name_H-M   'P 1'
#
loop_
_entity.id
_entity.type
_entity.pdbx_description
1 polymer ?
#
loop_
_entity_poly.entity_id
_entity_poly.type
_entity_poly.pdbx_seq_one_letter_code
_entity_poly.pdbx_strand_id
1 'polypeptide(L)'
;MKFSLFSLGLSGLFSLGASLTISQINGPAHRSPYENKDVKDVTGLVTAIGPSGFFLRDTTPDGPTQSSNSVYVFTSSSTTIRGNITVGDAITIDGRILEYRSDRAYLFLTEISAPKNLRKVSSGNRVEPVVLGKERSPPTCRYSAIDEKAGGVFAVPNNQSLYSVVNATVEQDKYGLDFWESLSGELVKIPGPVALSKPSNFGDVWVHGEWRVTGKNSRGGLTIVPGSPGADANPEAIRIGSPLDSTKNEATKLGDKLEEITGVVTYAFGFYTVLPLTALKVKSSAEPAVPPPASLKSSSRCSGLTFGCYNIENLALSSAHLPKVADHIVNFMGIPDFMFLQEVQDDDGPNNSGNVSSNQTLAALSAAVKERSGVSYEFAVIDPVDGKDGGQPGGNIRVAYFYNPEFFTLRNPNPGSSTDATEVLPGPELSFNPGRIDPANAAWTNSRKPLAAVFDTKGGDKVFVINVHFASKGGSSSIQGDARPPVNGGVEDRQAQAESVTSFVSKILAQDRGAKVIIAGDFNEFTYISPMRAFDKIAYDLDIVTEIPVEERYTYLFDMNSQQLDHMLVSYEITQRDPEYEHVHVNTWTTREGEVSDHDPSVAKLNVCK
;
A
#
# COMPACT_ATOMS: atom_id res chain seq x y z
N MET A 1 57.12 -79.48 3.37
CA MET A 1 57.22 -78.19 2.65
C MET A 1 55.99 -77.37 2.97
N LYS A 2 56.19 -76.20 3.59
CA LYS A 2 55.16 -75.21 3.95
C LYS A 2 54.87 -74.34 2.73
N PHE A 3 53.61 -73.96 2.51
CA PHE A 3 53.28 -72.74 1.78
C PHE A 3 52.18 -71.99 2.54
N SER A 4 52.53 -70.78 2.98
CA SER A 4 51.66 -69.82 3.66
C SER A 4 50.76 -69.11 2.64
N LEU A 5 49.48 -68.94 3.00
CA LEU A 5 48.61 -67.93 2.41
C LEU A 5 49.00 -66.53 2.94
N PHE A 6 49.19 -65.58 2.03
CA PHE A 6 49.26 -64.16 2.34
C PHE A 6 47.86 -63.55 2.15
N SER A 7 47.30 -62.96 3.21
CA SER A 7 46.12 -62.11 3.14
C SER A 7 46.53 -60.68 2.77
N LEU A 8 45.98 -60.15 1.67
CA LEU A 8 46.03 -58.71 1.39
C LEU A 8 44.95 -58.01 2.23
N GLY A 9 45.38 -57.11 3.12
CA GLY A 9 44.50 -56.18 3.82
C GLY A 9 44.07 -55.05 2.87
N LEU A 10 42.78 -54.91 2.64
CA LEU A 10 42.18 -53.77 1.94
C LEU A 10 41.93 -52.66 2.97
N SER A 11 42.81 -51.67 3.04
CA SER A 11 42.59 -50.45 3.83
C SER A 11 41.59 -49.56 3.10
N GLY A 12 40.32 -49.61 3.50
CA GLY A 12 39.29 -48.66 3.08
C GLY A 12 39.55 -47.29 3.67
N LEU A 13 39.91 -46.31 2.82
CA LEU A 13 39.84 -44.89 3.14
C LEU A 13 38.37 -44.52 3.29
N PHE A 14 37.88 -44.34 4.53
CA PHE A 14 36.63 -43.64 4.79
C PHE A 14 36.84 -42.16 4.44
N SER A 15 36.23 -41.68 3.35
CA SER A 15 36.06 -40.24 3.20
C SER A 15 35.01 -39.82 4.24
N LEU A 16 35.46 -39.12 5.29
CA LEU A 16 34.57 -38.32 6.13
C LEU A 16 33.95 -37.24 5.23
N GLY A 17 32.75 -37.50 4.70
CA GLY A 17 31.98 -36.47 4.01
C GLY A 17 31.70 -35.36 5.02
N ALA A 18 32.14 -34.13 4.73
CA ALA A 18 31.80 -32.98 5.55
C ALA A 18 30.27 -32.85 5.62
N SER A 19 29.72 -32.61 6.82
CA SER A 19 28.28 -32.33 6.98
C SER A 19 27.92 -31.04 6.23
N LEU A 20 26.74 -31.01 5.60
CA LEU A 20 26.24 -29.83 4.90
C LEU A 20 25.94 -28.71 5.89
N THR A 21 26.44 -27.51 5.63
CA THR A 21 26.08 -26.32 6.40
C THR A 21 24.68 -25.83 6.00
N ILE A 22 24.04 -25.07 6.89
CA ILE A 22 22.74 -24.45 6.60
C ILE A 22 22.88 -23.43 5.47
N SER A 23 23.98 -22.66 5.44
CA SER A 23 24.29 -21.75 4.33
C SER A 23 24.38 -22.46 2.97
N GLN A 24 24.94 -23.68 2.92
CA GLN A 24 24.96 -24.52 1.70
C GLN A 24 23.58 -25.06 1.33
N ILE A 25 22.77 -25.43 2.33
CA ILE A 25 21.39 -25.87 2.12
C ILE A 25 20.58 -24.75 1.48
N ASN A 26 20.62 -23.54 2.01
CA ASN A 26 19.91 -22.40 1.42
C ASN A 26 20.49 -22.04 0.04
N GLY A 27 21.82 -21.99 -0.06
CA GLY A 27 22.51 -21.63 -1.30
C GLY A 27 22.32 -20.16 -1.68
N PRO A 28 23.03 -19.68 -2.73
CA PRO A 28 23.17 -18.25 -3.01
C PRO A 28 22.00 -17.65 -3.82
N ALA A 29 20.89 -18.36 -3.95
CA ALA A 29 19.71 -17.97 -4.73
C ALA A 29 18.44 -18.21 -3.90
N HIS A 30 17.29 -17.77 -4.38
CA HIS A 30 15.99 -17.90 -3.67
C HIS A 30 15.43 -19.32 -3.62
N ARG A 31 16.09 -20.27 -4.29
CA ARG A 31 15.76 -21.69 -4.20
C ARG A 31 16.98 -22.50 -3.85
N SER A 32 16.80 -23.39 -2.90
CA SER A 32 17.82 -24.30 -2.43
C SER A 32 18.38 -25.19 -3.55
N PRO A 33 19.71 -25.34 -3.66
CA PRO A 33 20.33 -26.37 -4.51
C PRO A 33 20.06 -27.80 -4.00
N TYR A 34 19.46 -27.93 -2.81
CA TYR A 34 19.07 -29.19 -2.18
C TYR A 34 17.56 -29.41 -2.17
N GLU A 35 16.77 -28.59 -2.86
CA GLU A 35 15.33 -28.80 -3.01
C GLU A 35 15.01 -30.26 -3.36
N ASN A 36 14.05 -30.84 -2.62
CA ASN A 36 13.61 -32.24 -2.75
C ASN A 36 14.69 -33.29 -2.47
N LYS A 37 15.80 -32.93 -1.81
CA LYS A 37 16.82 -33.87 -1.34
C LYS A 37 16.70 -34.11 0.16
N ASP A 38 17.06 -35.32 0.57
CA ASP A 38 17.23 -35.63 1.98
C ASP A 38 18.63 -35.19 2.42
N VAL A 39 18.71 -34.54 3.58
CA VAL A 39 19.95 -34.10 4.23
C VAL A 39 20.11 -34.84 5.55
N LYS A 40 21.36 -35.05 5.96
CA LYS A 40 21.70 -35.79 7.17
C LYS A 40 22.71 -35.02 8.01
N ASP A 41 22.63 -35.23 9.32
CA ASP A 41 23.55 -34.68 10.30
C ASP A 41 23.73 -33.14 10.20
N VAL A 42 22.68 -32.43 9.79
CA VAL A 42 22.68 -30.96 9.70
C VAL A 42 22.82 -30.41 11.11
N THR A 43 23.91 -29.69 11.37
CA THR A 43 24.24 -29.19 12.70
C THR A 43 23.87 -27.72 12.80
N GLY A 44 23.12 -27.34 13.84
CA GLY A 44 22.72 -25.96 14.05
C GLY A 44 22.39 -25.62 15.50
N LEU A 45 22.50 -24.34 15.82
CA LEU A 45 22.08 -23.71 17.07
C LEU A 45 20.60 -23.35 17.00
N VAL A 46 19.80 -23.78 17.97
CA VAL A 46 18.38 -23.40 18.10
C VAL A 46 18.30 -21.94 18.54
N THR A 47 17.83 -21.05 17.66
CA THR A 47 17.74 -19.60 17.91
C THR A 47 16.35 -19.15 18.36
N ALA A 48 15.30 -19.82 17.90
CA ALA A 48 13.92 -19.58 18.31
C ALA A 48 13.06 -20.84 18.12
N ILE A 49 11.95 -20.91 18.86
CA ILE A 49 10.97 -22.01 18.77
C ILE A 49 9.60 -21.39 18.56
N GLY A 50 8.89 -21.86 17.54
CA GLY A 50 7.53 -21.43 17.22
C GLY A 50 6.47 -22.52 17.42
N PRO A 51 5.20 -22.22 17.13
CA PRO A 51 4.09 -23.15 17.31
C PRO A 51 4.16 -24.37 16.38
N SER A 52 4.76 -24.23 15.20
CA SER A 52 4.77 -25.27 14.15
C SER A 52 6.19 -25.75 13.77
N GLY A 53 7.23 -25.25 14.43
CA GLY A 53 8.62 -25.56 14.11
C GLY A 53 9.60 -24.79 14.97
N PHE A 54 10.86 -24.75 14.56
CA PHE A 54 11.93 -24.01 15.23
C PHE A 54 12.98 -23.55 14.21
N PHE A 55 13.86 -22.65 14.63
CA PHE A 55 14.86 -22.02 13.75
C PHE A 55 16.25 -22.47 14.15
N LEU A 56 17.03 -22.88 13.16
CA LEU A 56 18.43 -23.26 13.33
C LEU A 56 19.33 -22.20 12.68
N ARG A 57 20.49 -21.96 13.29
CA ARG A 57 21.60 -21.21 12.71
C ARG A 57 22.85 -22.08 12.67
N ASP A 58 23.68 -21.95 11.66
CA ASP A 58 25.01 -22.58 11.64
C ASP A 58 25.77 -22.23 12.93
N THR A 59 26.45 -23.23 13.52
CA THR A 59 27.25 -23.04 14.75
C THR A 59 28.56 -22.30 14.49
N THR A 60 29.02 -22.31 13.25
CA THR A 60 30.13 -21.51 12.72
C THR A 60 29.66 -20.83 11.44
N PRO A 61 28.92 -19.70 11.54
CA PRO A 61 28.43 -18.99 10.37
C PRO A 61 29.59 -18.55 9.48
N ASP A 62 29.52 -18.87 8.19
CA ASP A 62 30.41 -18.31 7.19
C ASP A 62 29.98 -16.85 7.03
N GLY A 63 30.78 -15.88 7.51
CA GLY A 63 30.47 -14.43 7.70
C GLY A 63 29.26 -13.80 6.97
N PRO A 64 29.39 -12.64 6.29
CA PRO A 64 28.35 -12.15 5.40
C PRO A 64 28.42 -12.93 4.08
N THR A 65 27.64 -14.00 3.98
CA THR A 65 27.46 -14.81 2.76
C THR A 65 26.33 -14.24 1.89
N GLN A 66 26.24 -14.74 0.66
CA GLN A 66 25.09 -14.52 -0.24
C GLN A 66 23.90 -15.45 0.10
N SER A 67 23.86 -16.03 1.30
CA SER A 67 22.77 -16.92 1.70
C SER A 67 22.55 -16.84 3.20
N SER A 68 21.34 -17.16 3.67
CA SER A 68 21.10 -17.21 5.11
C SER A 68 21.92 -18.32 5.76
N ASN A 69 22.52 -18.01 6.92
CA ASN A 69 23.13 -19.01 7.81
C ASN A 69 22.07 -19.71 8.69
N SER A 70 20.79 -19.43 8.45
CA SER A 70 19.66 -19.94 9.22
C SER A 70 18.60 -20.60 8.35
N VAL A 71 17.86 -21.54 8.94
CA VAL A 71 16.78 -22.26 8.25
C VAL A 71 15.66 -22.59 9.22
N TYR A 72 14.43 -22.56 8.70
CA TYR A 72 13.26 -23.01 9.43
C TYR A 72 13.14 -24.54 9.37
N VAL A 73 12.89 -25.17 10.51
CA VAL A 73 12.60 -26.60 10.61
C VAL A 73 11.12 -26.78 10.90
N PHE A 74 10.36 -27.20 9.89
CA PHE A 74 8.93 -27.43 9.99
C PHE A 74 8.63 -28.78 10.64
N THR A 75 7.89 -28.74 11.75
CA THR A 75 7.63 -29.93 12.58
C THR A 75 6.17 -30.03 13.01
N SER A 76 5.22 -29.43 12.29
CA SER A 76 3.82 -29.23 12.74
C SER A 76 3.12 -30.45 13.36
N SER A 77 3.55 -31.67 13.05
CA SER A 77 3.04 -32.94 13.60
C SER A 77 3.84 -33.53 14.79
N SER A 78 4.98 -32.96 15.19
CA SER A 78 5.85 -33.49 16.25
C SER A 78 6.08 -32.49 17.38
N THR A 79 5.16 -32.48 18.36
CA THR A 79 5.37 -31.78 19.64
C THR A 79 6.55 -32.37 20.42
N THR A 80 6.85 -33.65 20.22
CA THR A 80 7.97 -34.34 20.88
C THR A 80 9.33 -33.77 20.48
N ILE A 81 9.55 -33.46 19.19
CA ILE A 81 10.81 -32.85 18.74
C ILE A 81 11.00 -31.48 19.40
N ARG A 82 9.97 -30.63 19.35
CA ARG A 82 10.02 -29.29 19.95
C ARG A 82 10.15 -29.31 21.47
N GLY A 83 9.50 -30.28 22.13
CA GLY A 83 9.59 -30.46 23.59
C GLY A 83 10.95 -30.94 24.09
N ASN A 84 11.82 -31.46 23.22
CA ASN A 84 13.15 -31.97 23.56
C ASN A 84 14.29 -30.96 23.33
N ILE A 85 13.98 -29.78 22.81
CA ILE A 85 14.94 -28.71 22.53
C ILE A 85 14.62 -27.44 23.32
N THR A 86 15.65 -26.63 23.54
CA THR A 86 15.53 -25.30 24.13
C THR A 86 16.39 -24.33 23.31
N VAL A 87 16.01 -23.06 23.28
CA VAL A 87 16.85 -22.01 22.69
C VAL A 87 18.25 -22.06 23.33
N GLY A 88 19.29 -22.01 22.50
CA GLY A 88 20.68 -22.20 22.94
C GLY A 88 21.19 -23.65 22.90
N ASP A 89 20.34 -24.64 22.58
CA ASP A 89 20.81 -25.98 22.25
C ASP A 89 21.49 -25.99 20.87
N ALA A 90 22.66 -26.64 20.76
CA ALA A 90 23.20 -27.06 19.47
C ALA A 90 22.76 -28.49 19.22
N ILE A 91 22.19 -28.76 18.04
CA ILE A 91 21.64 -30.07 17.69
C ILE A 91 22.17 -30.53 16.33
N THR A 92 22.09 -31.82 16.07
CA THR A 92 22.17 -32.41 14.73
C THR A 92 20.82 -33.00 14.36
N ILE A 93 20.38 -32.83 13.11
CA ILE A 93 19.10 -33.31 12.63
C ILE A 93 19.16 -33.78 11.17
N ASP A 94 18.36 -34.78 10.85
CA ASP A 94 18.09 -35.19 9.47
C ASP A 94 16.75 -34.62 9.02
N GLY A 95 16.58 -34.44 7.72
CA GLY A 95 15.30 -34.01 7.16
C GLY A 95 15.31 -33.97 5.65
N ARG A 96 14.25 -33.39 5.08
CA ARG A 96 14.10 -33.20 3.64
C ARG A 96 13.93 -31.72 3.35
N ILE A 97 14.72 -31.19 2.41
CA ILE A 97 14.62 -29.78 2.03
C ILE A 97 13.43 -29.58 1.09
N LEU A 98 12.57 -28.64 1.43
CA LEU A 98 11.44 -28.22 0.60
C LEU A 98 11.50 -26.73 0.35
N GLU A 99 11.00 -26.34 -0.82
CA GLU A 99 10.68 -24.96 -1.16
C GLU A 99 9.18 -24.77 -0.94
N TYR A 100 8.81 -24.20 0.20
CA TYR A 100 7.42 -24.05 0.61
C TYR A 100 6.84 -22.70 0.14
N ARG A 101 5.58 -22.72 -0.32
CA ARG A 101 4.76 -21.52 -0.47
C ARG A 101 3.28 -21.86 -0.31
N SER A 102 2.51 -20.95 0.26
CA SER A 102 1.07 -21.13 0.47
C SER A 102 0.21 -20.66 -0.71
N ASP A 103 0.76 -19.84 -1.61
CA ASP A 103 0.11 -19.37 -2.83
C ASP A 103 1.13 -19.30 -3.97
N ARG A 104 0.68 -19.50 -5.20
CA ARG A 104 1.53 -19.42 -6.41
C ARG A 104 2.08 -18.02 -6.68
N ALA A 105 1.42 -16.97 -6.17
CA ALA A 105 1.85 -15.58 -6.31
C ALA A 105 2.98 -15.20 -5.34
N TYR A 106 3.30 -16.06 -4.37
CA TYR A 106 4.29 -15.83 -3.35
C TYR A 106 5.65 -16.46 -3.71
N LEU A 107 6.73 -15.86 -3.21
CA LEU A 107 8.06 -16.47 -3.20
C LEU A 107 8.09 -17.76 -2.36
N PHE A 108 9.14 -18.55 -2.55
CA PHE A 108 9.37 -19.76 -1.79
C PHE A 108 10.12 -19.46 -0.50
N LEU A 109 9.89 -20.31 0.51
CA LEU A 109 10.65 -20.38 1.75
C LEU A 109 11.36 -21.73 1.78
N THR A 110 12.69 -21.73 1.85
CA THR A 110 13.46 -22.95 2.10
C THR A 110 13.23 -23.44 3.52
N GLU A 111 12.83 -24.70 3.69
CA GLU A 111 12.62 -25.33 4.99
C GLU A 111 13.17 -26.76 5.08
N ILE A 112 13.57 -27.17 6.28
CA ILE A 112 13.80 -28.58 6.61
C ILE A 112 12.48 -29.19 7.09
N SER A 113 11.96 -30.11 6.30
CA SER A 113 10.72 -30.84 6.57
C SER A 113 10.98 -32.27 7.05
N ALA A 114 9.95 -32.92 7.58
CA ALA A 114 9.98 -34.30 8.10
C ALA A 114 11.22 -34.61 8.97
N PRO A 115 11.52 -33.76 9.98
CA PRO A 115 12.74 -33.90 10.75
C PRO A 115 12.77 -35.21 11.55
N LYS A 116 13.96 -35.82 11.61
CA LYS A 116 14.21 -37.08 12.33
C LYS A 116 15.64 -37.14 12.84
N ASN A 117 15.93 -38.18 13.64
CA ASN A 117 17.27 -38.42 14.20
C ASN A 117 17.84 -37.22 14.97
N LEU A 118 16.99 -36.45 15.65
CA LEU A 118 17.42 -35.33 16.46
C LEU A 118 18.36 -35.81 17.56
N ARG A 119 19.55 -35.19 17.64
CA ARG A 119 20.52 -35.42 18.70
C ARG A 119 21.06 -34.10 19.22
N LYS A 120 21.09 -33.96 20.54
CA LYS A 120 21.66 -32.80 21.22
C LYS A 120 23.19 -32.92 21.25
N VAL A 121 23.87 -31.86 20.82
CA VAL A 121 25.33 -31.75 20.79
C VAL A 121 25.83 -31.00 22.02
N SER A 122 25.22 -29.85 22.32
CA SER A 122 25.50 -29.04 23.51
C SER A 122 24.28 -28.21 23.90
N SER A 123 24.31 -27.60 25.09
CA SER A 123 23.24 -26.77 25.66
C SER A 123 23.80 -25.49 26.26
N GLY A 124 22.94 -24.47 26.41
CA GLY A 124 23.30 -23.20 27.05
C GLY A 124 24.27 -22.35 26.23
N ASN A 125 24.34 -22.58 24.91
CA ASN A 125 25.12 -21.74 24.02
C ASN A 125 24.48 -20.36 23.92
N ARG A 126 25.32 -19.34 23.78
CA ARG A 126 24.87 -17.95 23.63
C ARG A 126 24.17 -17.78 22.27
N VAL A 127 22.98 -17.18 22.27
CA VAL A 127 22.22 -16.84 21.06
C VAL A 127 22.22 -15.33 20.91
N GLU A 128 22.97 -14.83 19.93
CA GLU A 128 23.02 -13.40 19.62
C GLU A 128 22.26 -13.11 18.32
N PRO A 129 21.42 -12.07 18.27
CA PRO A 129 20.78 -11.64 17.04
C PRO A 129 21.73 -10.83 16.16
N VAL A 130 21.53 -10.85 14.83
CA VAL A 130 22.16 -9.89 13.91
C VAL A 130 21.50 -8.53 14.12
N VAL A 131 22.30 -7.50 14.42
CA VAL A 131 21.77 -6.15 14.67
C VAL A 131 21.60 -5.39 13.35
N LEU A 132 20.35 -5.19 12.93
CA LEU A 132 20.03 -4.42 11.72
C LEU A 132 20.34 -2.93 11.93
N GLY A 133 20.83 -2.27 10.88
CA GLY A 133 21.34 -0.90 10.93
C GLY A 133 22.81 -0.77 11.38
N LYS A 134 23.39 -1.84 11.94
CA LYS A 134 24.77 -1.86 12.42
C LYS A 134 25.64 -2.92 11.73
N GLU A 135 25.16 -4.16 11.70
CA GLU A 135 25.88 -5.29 11.10
C GLU A 135 25.42 -5.53 9.66
N ARG A 136 24.13 -5.33 9.40
CA ARG A 136 23.48 -5.45 8.09
C ARG A 136 22.43 -4.34 7.97
N SER A 137 22.28 -3.74 6.78
CA SER A 137 21.26 -2.72 6.53
C SER A 137 20.55 -3.03 5.23
N PRO A 138 19.20 -2.94 5.19
CA PRO A 138 18.49 -3.17 3.93
C PRO A 138 18.84 -2.08 2.92
N PRO A 139 18.97 -2.43 1.63
CA PRO A 139 19.03 -1.45 0.54
C PRO A 139 17.73 -0.65 0.47
N THR A 140 17.84 0.58 -0.02
CA THR A 140 16.69 1.45 -0.33
C THR A 140 16.39 1.40 -1.84
N CYS A 141 15.21 1.86 -2.26
CA CYS A 141 14.86 2.11 -3.67
C CYS A 141 14.56 0.90 -4.55
N ARG A 142 15.30 -0.21 -4.42
CA ARG A 142 15.25 -1.31 -5.39
C ARG A 142 14.82 -2.62 -4.73
N TYR A 143 13.77 -3.24 -5.26
CA TYR A 143 13.34 -4.58 -4.82
C TYR A 143 14.10 -5.72 -5.49
N SER A 144 14.41 -5.62 -6.79
CA SER A 144 15.10 -6.67 -7.54
C SER A 144 15.78 -6.20 -8.82
N ALA A 145 16.70 -7.02 -9.36
CA ALA A 145 17.28 -6.83 -10.69
C ALA A 145 16.25 -6.90 -11.82
N ILE A 146 15.25 -7.78 -11.69
CA ILE A 146 14.17 -7.95 -12.68
C ILE A 146 13.31 -6.66 -12.72
N ASP A 147 13.03 -6.14 -11.53
CA ASP A 147 12.61 -4.77 -11.18
C ASP A 147 13.20 -3.67 -12.00
N GLU A 148 14.48 -3.48 -11.71
CA GLU A 148 15.29 -2.41 -12.26
C GLU A 148 15.32 -2.50 -13.79
N LYS A 149 15.43 -3.70 -14.35
CA LYS A 149 15.42 -3.91 -15.80
C LYS A 149 14.07 -3.57 -16.45
N ALA A 150 12.97 -3.81 -15.76
CA ALA A 150 11.62 -3.51 -16.25
C ALA A 150 11.26 -2.02 -16.14
N GLY A 151 12.04 -1.22 -15.40
CA GLY A 151 11.77 0.20 -15.15
C GLY A 151 11.17 0.48 -13.78
N GLY A 152 11.13 -0.51 -12.88
CA GLY A 152 10.68 -0.38 -11.50
C GLY A 152 9.53 -1.29 -11.10
N VAL A 153 9.18 -1.28 -9.82
CA VAL A 153 8.15 -2.16 -9.23
C VAL A 153 6.73 -1.88 -9.70
N PHE A 154 6.48 -0.71 -10.25
CA PHE A 154 5.18 -0.32 -10.82
C PHE A 154 5.20 -0.25 -12.35
N ALA A 155 6.25 -0.77 -13.00
CA ALA A 155 6.37 -0.72 -14.44
C ALA A 155 5.26 -1.53 -15.14
N VAL A 156 4.79 -0.98 -16.26
CA VAL A 156 3.80 -1.61 -17.15
C VAL A 156 4.43 -1.85 -18.53
N PRO A 157 4.14 -2.97 -19.21
CA PRO A 157 3.30 -4.08 -18.75
C PRO A 157 3.93 -4.82 -17.54
N ASN A 158 3.10 -5.19 -16.57
CA ASN A 158 3.52 -5.90 -15.35
C ASN A 158 3.51 -7.42 -15.56
N ASN A 159 3.98 -8.20 -14.56
CA ASN A 159 4.00 -9.66 -14.57
C ASN A 159 4.65 -10.26 -15.83
N GLN A 160 5.80 -9.72 -16.22
CA GLN A 160 6.53 -10.14 -17.43
C GLN A 160 7.55 -11.25 -17.15
N SER A 161 7.84 -11.51 -15.88
CA SER A 161 8.75 -12.56 -15.42
C SER A 161 8.29 -13.09 -14.05
N LEU A 162 8.82 -14.24 -13.66
CA LEU A 162 8.68 -14.79 -12.31
C LEU A 162 10.05 -14.84 -11.63
N TYR A 163 10.12 -14.38 -10.39
CA TYR A 163 11.34 -14.36 -9.59
C TYR A 163 11.90 -15.77 -9.41
N SER A 164 11.02 -16.72 -9.05
CA SER A 164 11.31 -18.12 -8.80
C SER A 164 11.80 -18.90 -10.03
N VAL A 165 11.46 -18.43 -11.23
CA VAL A 165 11.91 -19.02 -12.50
C VAL A 165 13.29 -18.50 -12.88
N VAL A 166 13.54 -17.20 -12.71
CA VAL A 166 14.86 -16.61 -12.96
C VAL A 166 15.89 -17.17 -11.98
N ASN A 167 15.52 -17.23 -10.69
CA ASN A 167 16.32 -17.79 -9.60
C ASN A 167 17.80 -17.35 -9.65
N ALA A 168 18.02 -16.05 -9.84
CA ALA A 168 19.35 -15.48 -9.92
C ALA A 168 20.06 -15.54 -8.55
N THR A 169 21.39 -15.44 -8.58
CA THR A 169 22.18 -15.22 -7.38
C THR A 169 21.76 -13.91 -6.70
N VAL A 170 21.59 -13.93 -5.39
CA VAL A 170 21.14 -12.77 -4.62
C VAL A 170 22.21 -11.68 -4.61
N GLU A 171 21.79 -10.43 -4.81
CA GLU A 171 22.61 -9.23 -4.66
C GLU A 171 22.13 -8.42 -3.45
N GLN A 172 22.33 -8.98 -2.24
CA GLN A 172 21.76 -8.51 -0.97
C GLN A 172 22.10 -7.05 -0.59
N ASP A 173 23.20 -6.50 -1.09
CA ASP A 173 23.60 -5.12 -0.82
C ASP A 173 22.96 -4.12 -1.80
N LYS A 174 22.27 -4.63 -2.83
CA LYS A 174 21.66 -3.84 -3.91
C LYS A 174 20.14 -3.89 -3.91
N TYR A 175 19.54 -5.04 -3.59
CA TYR A 175 18.10 -5.24 -3.71
C TYR A 175 17.45 -5.73 -2.40
N GLY A 176 16.29 -5.16 -2.08
CA GLY A 176 15.54 -5.48 -0.86
C GLY A 176 15.09 -6.92 -0.74
N LEU A 177 14.59 -7.55 -1.82
CA LEU A 177 14.18 -8.95 -1.75
C LEU A 177 15.36 -9.87 -1.45
N ASP A 178 16.50 -9.60 -2.08
CA ASP A 178 17.73 -10.34 -1.85
C ASP A 178 18.30 -10.12 -0.45
N PHE A 179 18.17 -8.91 0.08
CA PHE A 179 18.55 -8.62 1.46
C PHE A 179 17.75 -9.45 2.46
N TRP A 180 16.42 -9.44 2.37
CA TRP A 180 15.58 -10.18 3.30
C TRP A 180 15.70 -11.69 3.12
N GLU A 181 15.91 -12.16 1.89
CA GLU A 181 16.19 -13.58 1.62
C GLU A 181 17.49 -14.04 2.30
N SER A 182 18.55 -13.23 2.23
CA SER A 182 19.82 -13.54 2.90
C SER A 182 19.72 -13.62 4.42
N LEU A 183 18.59 -13.21 5.00
CA LEU A 183 18.29 -13.28 6.43
C LEU A 183 17.15 -14.27 6.71
N SER A 184 16.63 -15.01 5.74
CA SER A 184 15.50 -15.92 5.96
C SER A 184 15.81 -16.95 7.07
N GLY A 185 14.98 -17.01 8.10
CA GLY A 185 15.16 -17.82 9.32
C GLY A 185 16.09 -17.24 10.38
N GLU A 186 16.84 -16.16 10.08
CA GLU A 186 17.85 -15.58 10.95
C GLU A 186 17.20 -14.79 12.11
N LEU A 187 17.76 -14.93 13.32
CA LEU A 187 17.38 -14.11 14.47
C LEU A 187 18.03 -12.72 14.35
N VAL A 188 17.20 -11.68 14.28
CA VAL A 188 17.60 -10.29 14.10
C VAL A 188 17.14 -9.42 15.25
N LYS A 189 17.81 -8.26 15.41
CA LYS A 189 17.40 -7.18 16.30
C LYS A 189 17.20 -5.90 15.47
N ILE A 190 16.09 -5.21 15.71
CA ILE A 190 15.72 -3.92 15.12
C ILE A 190 15.82 -2.86 16.22
N PRO A 191 16.88 -2.04 16.24
CA PRO A 191 16.98 -0.90 17.13
C PRO A 191 16.06 0.24 16.69
N GLY A 192 15.48 0.93 17.68
CA GLY A 192 14.65 2.13 17.50
C GLY A 192 13.59 2.06 16.39
N PRO A 193 12.72 1.02 16.34
CA PRO A 193 11.73 0.93 15.27
C PRO A 193 10.73 2.07 15.31
N VAL A 194 10.29 2.50 14.12
CA VAL A 194 9.21 3.47 13.90
C VAL A 194 8.12 2.79 13.09
N ALA A 195 6.87 2.89 13.55
CA ALA A 195 5.70 2.34 12.87
C ALA A 195 5.36 3.13 11.61
N LEU A 196 5.16 2.42 10.50
CA LEU A 196 4.86 2.97 9.17
C LEU A 196 3.38 2.96 8.85
N SER A 197 2.59 2.20 9.60
CA SER A 197 1.17 2.01 9.36
C SER A 197 0.43 1.72 10.67
N LYS A 198 -0.91 1.76 10.58
CA LYS A 198 -1.77 1.15 11.59
C LYS A 198 -1.64 -0.39 11.49
N PRO A 199 -1.89 -1.14 12.58
CA PRO A 199 -1.93 -2.59 12.52
C PRO A 199 -2.97 -3.11 11.53
N SER A 200 -2.64 -4.21 10.86
CA SER A 200 -3.60 -4.98 10.08
C SER A 200 -4.67 -5.60 11.00
N ASN A 201 -5.73 -6.18 10.41
CA ASN A 201 -6.74 -6.93 11.18
C ASN A 201 -6.17 -8.17 11.88
N PHE A 202 -4.94 -8.59 11.53
CA PHE A 202 -4.22 -9.69 12.18
C PHE A 202 -3.21 -9.20 13.23
N GLY A 203 -3.08 -7.88 13.43
CA GLY A 203 -2.13 -7.28 14.37
C GLY A 203 -0.70 -7.12 13.81
N ASP A 204 -0.51 -7.32 12.50
CA ASP A 204 0.78 -7.09 11.85
C ASP A 204 1.05 -5.60 11.73
N VAL A 205 2.29 -5.17 11.94
CA VAL A 205 2.72 -3.76 11.89
C VAL A 205 3.92 -3.62 10.97
N TRP A 206 3.90 -2.65 10.06
CA TRP A 206 5.08 -2.30 9.26
C TRP A 206 5.98 -1.33 10.01
N VAL A 207 7.29 -1.56 9.97
CA VAL A 207 8.29 -0.70 10.63
C VAL A 207 9.50 -0.44 9.75
N HIS A 208 10.18 0.67 10.01
CA HIS A 208 11.60 0.84 9.70
C HIS A 208 12.38 0.93 11.02
N GLY A 209 13.67 0.58 11.04
CA GLY A 209 14.55 0.75 12.20
C GLY A 209 15.59 1.84 12.00
N GLU A 210 16.63 1.84 12.84
CA GLU A 210 17.77 2.76 12.76
C GLU A 210 18.73 2.42 11.60
N TRP A 211 18.24 2.50 10.37
CA TRP A 211 19.02 2.41 9.13
C TRP A 211 18.62 3.53 8.15
N ARG A 212 19.34 3.60 7.02
CA ARG A 212 19.02 4.54 5.94
C ARG A 212 17.67 4.16 5.32
N VAL A 213 16.80 5.15 5.15
CA VAL A 213 15.50 5.03 4.48
C VAL A 213 15.38 6.08 3.37
N THR A 214 14.46 5.87 2.43
CA THR A 214 13.99 6.85 1.43
C THR A 214 12.52 7.19 1.66
N GLY A 215 12.06 8.32 1.11
CA GLY A 215 10.65 8.73 1.23
C GLY A 215 10.19 9.12 2.63
N LYS A 216 11.10 9.32 3.59
CA LYS A 216 10.72 9.62 4.98
C LYS A 216 9.96 10.94 5.08
N ASN A 217 8.69 10.85 5.45
CA ASN A 217 7.83 12.01 5.65
C ASN A 217 7.89 12.55 7.07
N SER A 218 7.32 13.74 7.26
CA SER A 218 7.29 14.48 8.53
C SER A 218 6.57 13.71 9.66
N ARG A 219 5.71 12.76 9.30
CA ARG A 219 4.93 11.90 10.20
C ARG A 219 5.63 10.57 10.52
N GLY A 220 6.87 10.38 10.06
CA GLY A 220 7.68 9.19 10.33
C GLY A 220 7.33 7.97 9.48
N GLY A 221 6.38 8.11 8.55
CA GLY A 221 6.11 7.13 7.51
C GLY A 221 7.13 7.19 6.37
N LEU A 222 6.96 6.30 5.40
CA LEU A 222 7.73 6.31 4.17
C LEU A 222 6.78 6.40 2.97
N THR A 223 6.91 7.50 2.25
CA THR A 223 6.11 7.83 1.07
C THR A 223 6.74 7.24 -0.18
N ILE A 224 5.90 6.73 -1.09
CA ILE A 224 6.35 6.32 -2.42
C ILE A 224 6.93 7.54 -3.13
N VAL A 225 8.22 7.52 -3.49
CA VAL A 225 8.88 8.68 -4.14
C VAL A 225 8.99 8.48 -5.66
N PRO A 226 8.19 9.21 -6.46
CA PRO A 226 8.36 9.30 -7.91
C PRO A 226 9.79 9.65 -8.31
N GLY A 227 10.31 8.98 -9.35
CA GLY A 227 11.63 9.30 -9.92
C GLY A 227 12.85 8.73 -9.16
N SER A 228 12.64 8.09 -8.01
CA SER A 228 13.69 7.29 -7.34
C SER A 228 14.10 6.09 -8.21
N PRO A 229 15.37 5.61 -8.13
CA PRO A 229 15.78 4.39 -8.82
C PRO A 229 14.84 3.22 -8.50
N GLY A 230 14.40 2.46 -9.51
CA GLY A 230 13.44 1.37 -9.31
C GLY A 230 11.98 1.81 -9.02
N ALA A 231 11.72 3.13 -9.02
CA ALA A 231 10.50 3.81 -8.59
C ALA A 231 9.90 3.14 -7.36
N ASP A 232 10.73 3.21 -6.32
CA ASP A 232 10.60 2.70 -4.97
C ASP A 232 9.15 2.51 -4.53
N ALA A 233 8.85 1.60 -3.63
CA ALA A 233 8.49 2.28 -2.39
C ALA A 233 9.38 2.05 -1.20
N ASN A 234 9.42 0.89 -0.56
CA ASN A 234 10.12 0.85 0.72
C ASN A 234 10.67 -0.56 0.97
N PRO A 235 11.63 -1.04 0.16
CA PRO A 235 12.29 -2.33 0.38
C PRO A 235 12.96 -2.42 1.76
N GLU A 236 13.29 -1.28 2.37
CA GLU A 236 13.85 -1.16 3.70
C GLU A 236 12.84 -1.27 4.84
N ALA A 237 11.54 -1.32 4.54
CA ALA A 237 10.51 -1.59 5.51
C ALA A 237 10.33 -3.09 5.73
N ILE A 238 9.99 -3.48 6.95
CA ILE A 238 9.77 -4.87 7.34
C ILE A 238 8.47 -5.02 8.11
N ARG A 239 7.71 -6.07 7.77
CA ARG A 239 6.48 -6.41 8.50
C ARG A 239 6.86 -7.11 9.79
N ILE A 240 6.22 -6.75 10.88
CA ILE A 240 6.32 -7.45 12.15
C ILE A 240 5.04 -8.22 12.38
N GLY A 241 5.15 -9.54 12.53
CA GLY A 241 4.02 -10.44 12.71
C GLY A 241 3.69 -10.72 14.18
N SER A 242 2.95 -11.81 14.39
CA SER A 242 2.58 -12.30 15.72
C SER A 242 3.79 -12.78 16.55
N PRO A 243 3.85 -12.44 17.85
CA PRO A 243 4.88 -12.92 18.76
C PRO A 243 4.93 -14.44 18.92
N LEU A 244 6.13 -15.00 18.95
CA LEU A 244 6.34 -16.44 19.11
C LEU A 244 5.93 -16.96 20.49
N ASP A 245 5.99 -16.13 21.53
CA ASP A 245 5.53 -16.46 22.89
C ASP A 245 4.00 -16.34 23.07
N SER A 246 3.25 -16.09 22.00
CA SER A 246 1.79 -15.91 21.99
C SER A 246 1.27 -14.69 22.76
N THR A 247 2.15 -13.76 23.13
CA THR A 247 1.72 -12.42 23.57
C THR A 247 1.13 -11.64 22.39
N LYS A 248 0.49 -10.49 22.68
CA LYS A 248 -0.19 -9.66 21.67
C LYS A 248 0.51 -8.33 21.52
N ASN A 249 0.77 -7.93 20.27
CA ASN A 249 1.34 -6.63 19.95
C ASN A 249 0.42 -5.50 20.43
N GLU A 250 0.99 -4.45 21.00
CA GLU A 250 0.29 -3.20 21.24
C GLU A 250 -0.15 -2.55 19.93
N ALA A 251 -1.29 -1.85 19.95
CA ALA A 251 -1.75 -1.10 18.80
C ALA A 251 -0.85 0.12 18.56
N THR A 252 -0.47 0.34 17.30
CA THR A 252 0.36 1.46 16.87
C THR A 252 -0.42 2.40 15.94
N LYS A 253 0.11 3.59 15.71
CA LYS A 253 -0.24 4.46 14.59
C LYS A 253 1.02 4.93 13.86
N LEU A 254 0.80 5.58 12.72
CA LEU A 254 1.88 6.16 11.90
C LEU A 254 2.83 7.02 12.75
N GLY A 255 4.13 6.75 12.67
CA GLY A 255 5.18 7.51 13.35
C GLY A 255 5.45 7.12 14.80
N ASP A 256 4.68 6.21 15.39
CA ASP A 256 4.92 5.75 16.77
C ASP A 256 6.32 5.13 16.88
N LYS A 257 7.03 5.47 17.96
CA LYS A 257 8.33 4.87 18.27
C LYS A 257 8.12 3.66 19.16
N LEU A 258 8.77 2.56 18.82
CA LEU A 258 8.66 1.28 19.51
C LEU A 258 9.90 0.98 20.35
N GLU A 259 9.78 0.09 21.32
CA GLU A 259 10.94 -0.56 21.94
C GLU A 259 11.70 -1.44 20.92
N GLU A 260 12.95 -1.81 21.21
CA GLU A 260 13.71 -2.67 20.32
C GLU A 260 13.01 -4.00 20.07
N ILE A 261 13.04 -4.48 18.83
CA ILE A 261 12.37 -5.72 18.44
C ILE A 261 13.44 -6.77 18.20
N THR A 262 13.36 -7.91 18.90
CA THR A 262 14.16 -9.10 18.57
C THR A 262 13.22 -10.18 18.05
N GLY A 263 13.55 -10.79 16.91
CA GLY A 263 12.67 -11.75 16.26
C GLY A 263 13.37 -12.48 15.12
N VAL A 264 12.69 -13.46 14.54
CA VAL A 264 13.21 -14.24 13.41
C VAL A 264 12.60 -13.76 12.10
N VAL A 265 13.43 -13.55 11.09
CA VAL A 265 12.95 -13.23 9.74
C VAL A 265 12.36 -14.50 9.12
N THR A 266 11.25 -14.37 8.42
CA THR A 266 10.59 -15.42 7.64
C THR A 266 9.92 -14.79 6.42
N TYR A 267 9.39 -15.62 5.53
CA TYR A 267 8.55 -15.19 4.43
C TYR A 267 7.17 -15.85 4.55
N ALA A 268 6.12 -15.02 4.68
CA ALA A 268 4.76 -15.50 4.91
C ALA A 268 3.74 -14.58 4.25
N PHE A 269 2.65 -15.14 3.72
CA PHE A 269 1.54 -14.36 3.16
C PHE A 269 1.97 -13.27 2.16
N GLY A 270 2.98 -13.56 1.34
CA GLY A 270 3.46 -12.64 0.31
C GLY A 270 4.52 -11.62 0.76
N PHE A 271 4.98 -11.65 2.01
CA PHE A 271 5.94 -10.66 2.52
C PHE A 271 6.99 -11.27 3.44
N TYR A 272 8.21 -10.74 3.38
CA TYR A 272 9.18 -10.92 4.45
C TYR A 272 8.65 -10.29 5.74
N THR A 273 8.82 -11.02 6.83
CA THR A 273 8.23 -10.71 8.13
C THR A 273 9.19 -11.09 9.24
N VAL A 274 9.31 -10.25 10.26
CA VAL A 274 9.94 -10.63 11.52
C VAL A 274 8.86 -11.14 12.46
N LEU A 275 8.99 -12.39 12.93
CA LEU A 275 8.20 -12.91 14.03
C LEU A 275 8.91 -12.53 15.34
N PRO A 276 8.39 -11.55 16.10
CA PRO A 276 9.07 -11.09 17.30
C PRO A 276 9.04 -12.18 18.37
N LEU A 277 10.06 -12.23 19.24
CA LEU A 277 10.09 -13.20 20.33
C LEU A 277 9.00 -12.91 21.37
N THR A 278 8.71 -11.64 21.59
CA THR A 278 7.70 -11.12 22.52
C THR A 278 6.91 -9.98 21.87
N ALA A 279 5.77 -9.62 22.45
CA ALA A 279 4.93 -8.52 21.99
C ALA A 279 5.69 -7.21 21.78
N LEU A 280 5.28 -6.49 20.74
CA LEU A 280 5.66 -5.09 20.52
C LEU A 280 5.14 -4.19 21.63
N LYS A 281 5.95 -3.19 21.96
CA LYS A 281 5.62 -2.14 22.93
C LYS A 281 5.86 -0.77 22.36
N VAL A 282 4.89 0.11 22.53
CA VAL A 282 4.98 1.51 22.13
C VAL A 282 5.79 2.25 23.18
N LYS A 283 6.96 2.78 22.76
CA LYS A 283 7.83 3.60 23.62
C LYS A 283 7.29 5.02 23.75
N SER A 284 6.79 5.58 22.65
CA SER A 284 6.14 6.89 22.62
C SER A 284 5.29 7.02 21.37
N SER A 285 4.08 7.56 21.53
CA SER A 285 3.22 7.84 20.39
C SER A 285 3.63 9.13 19.66
N ALA A 286 3.34 9.21 18.37
CA ALA A 286 3.64 10.37 17.55
C ALA A 286 2.71 11.56 17.86
N GLU A 287 3.29 12.75 18.05
CA GLU A 287 2.61 14.00 18.38
C GLU A 287 2.56 14.96 17.19
N PRO A 288 1.51 15.79 17.04
CA PRO A 288 0.34 15.89 17.93
C PRO A 288 -0.59 14.68 17.85
N ALA A 289 -1.44 14.43 18.86
CA ALA A 289 -2.40 13.31 18.83
C ALA A 289 -3.33 13.33 17.59
N VAL A 290 -3.78 14.52 17.19
CA VAL A 290 -4.58 14.79 15.96
C VAL A 290 -3.83 15.81 15.09
N PRO A 291 -3.97 15.77 13.75
CA PRO A 291 -3.24 16.70 12.91
C PRO A 291 -3.85 18.10 12.95
N PRO A 292 -3.08 19.15 12.59
CA PRO A 292 -3.63 20.48 12.44
C PRO A 292 -4.67 20.50 11.30
N PRO A 293 -5.74 21.32 11.42
CA PRO A 293 -6.64 21.58 10.31
C PRO A 293 -5.94 22.25 9.12
N ALA A 294 -6.59 22.13 7.96
CA ALA A 294 -6.37 22.94 6.78
C ALA A 294 -6.22 24.43 7.12
N SER A 295 -5.11 25.00 6.68
CA SER A 295 -4.77 26.41 6.86
C SER A 295 -5.45 27.32 5.84
N LEU A 296 -5.84 26.77 4.69
CA LEU A 296 -6.44 27.52 3.60
C LEU A 296 -7.84 28.04 3.97
N LYS A 297 -8.13 29.28 3.57
CA LYS A 297 -9.40 29.96 3.81
C LYS A 297 -9.93 30.60 2.54
N SER A 298 -11.23 30.47 2.33
CA SER A 298 -11.92 31.14 1.24
C SER A 298 -11.78 32.66 1.35
N SER A 299 -11.58 33.31 0.21
CA SER A 299 -11.71 34.77 0.06
C SER A 299 -13.14 35.21 -0.22
N SER A 300 -14.08 34.25 -0.32
CA SER A 300 -15.49 34.47 -0.68
C SER A 300 -15.69 35.17 -2.03
N ARG A 301 -14.68 35.09 -2.90
CA ARG A 301 -14.62 35.67 -4.24
C ARG A 301 -13.93 34.68 -5.18
N CYS A 302 -14.22 34.80 -6.47
CA CYS A 302 -13.62 33.95 -7.51
C CYS A 302 -12.09 33.90 -7.45
N SER A 303 -11.41 34.89 -6.88
CA SER A 303 -9.95 34.97 -6.81
C SER A 303 -9.31 34.03 -5.77
N GLY A 304 -10.12 33.32 -5.00
CA GLY A 304 -9.64 32.37 -4.00
C GLY A 304 -10.79 31.67 -3.32
N LEU A 305 -11.54 30.86 -4.07
CA LEU A 305 -12.54 29.94 -3.52
C LEU A 305 -11.84 28.65 -3.12
N THR A 306 -12.36 27.96 -2.09
CA THR A 306 -11.80 26.69 -1.62
C THR A 306 -12.51 25.48 -2.24
N PHE A 307 -11.73 24.50 -2.68
CA PHE A 307 -12.19 23.25 -3.28
C PHE A 307 -11.62 22.08 -2.49
N GLY A 308 -12.46 21.25 -1.90
CA GLY A 308 -12.04 20.04 -1.20
C GLY A 308 -12.25 18.77 -2.02
N CYS A 309 -11.42 17.76 -1.81
CA CYS A 309 -11.55 16.43 -2.38
C CYS A 309 -11.55 15.40 -1.24
N TYR A 310 -12.53 14.51 -1.20
CA TYR A 310 -12.63 13.52 -0.12
C TYR A 310 -13.40 12.25 -0.54
N ASN A 311 -12.70 11.12 -0.57
CA ASN A 311 -13.33 9.80 -0.50
C ASN A 311 -13.83 9.58 0.94
N ILE A 312 -15.12 9.36 1.13
CA ILE A 312 -15.78 9.31 2.45
C ILE A 312 -16.16 7.89 2.90
N GLU A 313 -15.52 6.87 2.31
CA GLU A 313 -15.60 5.45 2.67
C GLU A 313 -17.03 4.92 2.83
N ASN A 314 -17.64 4.55 1.71
CA ASN A 314 -18.99 3.94 1.62
C ASN A 314 -20.04 4.64 2.48
N LEU A 315 -20.10 5.98 2.46
CA LEU A 315 -20.97 6.75 3.34
C LEU A 315 -22.44 6.52 2.98
N ALA A 316 -23.22 5.97 3.91
CA ALA A 316 -24.67 5.80 3.84
C ALA A 316 -25.37 6.57 4.96
N LEU A 317 -26.69 6.72 4.89
CA LEU A 317 -27.50 7.31 5.96
C LEU A 317 -27.31 6.62 7.31
N SER A 318 -27.13 5.30 7.31
CA SER A 318 -26.95 4.46 8.51
C SER A 318 -25.51 4.43 9.04
N SER A 319 -24.56 5.05 8.34
CA SER A 319 -23.15 5.01 8.69
C SER A 319 -22.86 5.72 10.01
N ALA A 320 -22.28 4.98 10.97
CA ALA A 320 -21.87 5.53 12.25
C ALA A 320 -20.81 6.64 12.12
N HIS A 321 -20.06 6.66 11.02
CA HIS A 321 -19.04 7.67 10.72
C HIS A 321 -19.58 8.93 10.02
N LEU A 322 -20.85 8.99 9.60
CA LEU A 322 -21.43 10.20 8.97
C LEU A 322 -21.24 11.47 9.81
N PRO A 323 -21.54 11.48 11.13
CA PRO A 323 -21.29 12.64 11.97
C PRO A 323 -19.82 13.03 12.06
N LYS A 324 -18.89 12.08 11.86
CA LYS A 324 -17.44 12.31 11.86
C LYS A 324 -16.94 12.84 10.51
N VAL A 325 -17.51 12.41 9.39
CA VAL A 325 -17.25 13.01 8.07
C VAL A 325 -17.66 14.49 8.07
N ALA A 326 -18.83 14.81 8.64
CA ALA A 326 -19.25 16.20 8.82
C ALA A 326 -18.29 17.00 9.71
N ASP A 327 -17.74 16.37 10.77
CA ASP A 327 -16.70 16.98 11.62
C ASP A 327 -15.40 17.25 10.83
N HIS A 328 -14.95 16.31 10.00
CA HIS A 328 -13.80 16.50 9.12
C HIS A 328 -13.99 17.69 8.18
N ILE A 329 -15.13 17.80 7.52
CA ILE A 329 -15.43 18.93 6.61
C ILE A 329 -15.37 20.27 7.35
N VAL A 330 -15.94 20.34 8.55
CA VAL A 330 -16.05 21.60 9.30
C VAL A 330 -14.74 21.97 9.99
N ASN A 331 -14.19 21.06 10.78
CA ASN A 331 -13.11 21.35 11.72
C ASN A 331 -11.72 21.06 11.16
N PHE A 332 -11.60 20.13 10.20
CA PHE A 332 -10.31 19.76 9.64
C PHE A 332 -10.08 20.32 8.23
N MET A 333 -11.11 20.37 7.38
CA MET A 333 -11.00 20.96 6.03
C MET A 333 -11.32 22.45 6.00
N GLY A 334 -11.89 23.00 7.08
CA GLY A 334 -12.18 24.42 7.19
C GLY A 334 -13.36 24.90 6.32
N ILE A 335 -14.36 24.04 6.10
CA ILE A 335 -15.60 24.33 5.36
C ILE A 335 -15.31 24.78 3.90
N PRO A 336 -14.80 23.90 3.02
CA PRO A 336 -14.51 24.27 1.64
C PRO A 336 -15.75 24.72 0.86
N ASP A 337 -15.65 25.76 0.05
CA ASP A 337 -16.80 26.31 -0.69
C ASP A 337 -17.42 25.29 -1.66
N PHE A 338 -16.60 24.36 -2.16
CA PHE A 338 -16.98 23.29 -3.08
C PHE A 338 -16.27 21.98 -2.71
N MET A 339 -16.93 20.84 -2.84
CA MET A 339 -16.38 19.53 -2.52
C MET A 339 -16.63 18.51 -3.63
N PHE A 340 -15.58 17.77 -3.98
CA PHE A 340 -15.61 16.55 -4.77
C PHE A 340 -15.67 15.36 -3.81
N LEU A 341 -16.80 14.67 -3.75
CA LEU A 341 -17.00 13.51 -2.88
C LEU A 341 -16.96 12.21 -3.68
N GLN A 342 -16.25 11.21 -3.17
CA GLN A 342 -16.24 9.84 -3.69
C GLN A 342 -16.77 8.89 -2.61
N GLU A 343 -17.25 7.72 -3.01
CA GLU A 343 -17.84 6.73 -2.08
C GLU A 343 -19.11 7.16 -1.36
N VAL A 344 -19.95 7.92 -2.06
CA VAL A 344 -21.32 8.15 -1.60
C VAL A 344 -22.15 6.90 -1.86
N GLN A 345 -22.83 6.40 -0.83
CA GLN A 345 -23.67 5.22 -0.85
C GLN A 345 -25.17 5.60 -1.00
N ASP A 346 -25.99 4.60 -1.34
CA ASP A 346 -27.44 4.61 -1.42
C ASP A 346 -28.02 4.98 -0.05
N ASP A 347 -29.28 5.39 -0.06
CA ASP A 347 -30.00 5.79 1.15
C ASP A 347 -30.09 4.65 2.17
N ASP A 348 -30.08 3.39 1.71
CA ASP A 348 -30.19 2.19 2.54
C ASP A 348 -28.89 1.38 2.66
N GLY A 349 -27.73 1.95 2.30
CA GLY A 349 -26.46 1.23 2.46
C GLY A 349 -26.28 0.12 1.41
N PRO A 350 -25.36 -0.83 1.63
CA PRO A 350 -25.06 -1.91 0.67
C PRO A 350 -26.18 -2.95 0.53
N ASN A 351 -27.40 -2.61 0.91
CA ASN A 351 -28.56 -3.45 0.76
C ASN A 351 -28.88 -3.58 -0.73
N ASN A 352 -28.86 -4.81 -1.23
CA ASN A 352 -29.19 -5.12 -2.63
C ASN A 352 -30.71 -5.07 -2.87
N SER A 353 -31.31 -3.91 -2.63
CA SER A 353 -32.76 -3.65 -2.65
C SER A 353 -33.25 -3.10 -4.00
N GLY A 354 -32.33 -2.74 -4.90
CA GLY A 354 -32.60 -2.01 -6.14
C GLY A 354 -32.74 -0.50 -5.93
N ASN A 355 -32.57 -0.01 -4.69
CA ASN A 355 -32.46 1.43 -4.43
C ASN A 355 -31.09 1.94 -4.86
N VAL A 356 -31.09 3.01 -5.65
CA VAL A 356 -29.89 3.66 -6.17
C VAL A 356 -29.79 5.14 -5.77
N SER A 357 -30.79 5.65 -5.05
CA SER A 357 -30.84 7.05 -4.59
C SER A 357 -29.84 7.25 -3.46
N SER A 358 -29.13 8.37 -3.49
CA SER A 358 -28.25 8.85 -2.41
C SER A 358 -28.75 10.15 -1.74
N ASN A 359 -29.99 10.56 -2.05
CA ASN A 359 -30.54 11.85 -1.63
C ASN A 359 -30.65 11.99 -0.11
N GLN A 360 -31.09 10.95 0.60
CA GLN A 360 -31.20 10.98 2.07
C GLN A 360 -29.83 10.93 2.72
N THR A 361 -28.89 10.14 2.16
CA THR A 361 -27.50 10.09 2.61
C THR A 361 -26.85 11.49 2.52
N LEU A 362 -26.92 12.16 1.36
CA LEU A 362 -26.33 13.48 1.15
C LEU A 362 -27.08 14.59 1.92
N ALA A 363 -28.40 14.50 2.05
CA ALA A 363 -29.18 15.42 2.87
C ALA A 363 -28.82 15.31 4.36
N ALA A 364 -28.57 14.09 4.87
CA ALA A 364 -28.11 13.88 6.23
C ALA A 364 -26.71 14.47 6.45
N LEU A 365 -25.79 14.32 5.49
CA LEU A 365 -24.48 14.97 5.55
C LEU A 365 -24.61 16.50 5.55
N SER A 366 -25.43 17.08 4.68
CA SER A 366 -25.72 18.52 4.66
C SER A 366 -26.30 19.02 5.99
N ALA A 367 -27.25 18.29 6.57
CA ALA A 367 -27.83 18.62 7.86
C ALA A 367 -26.76 18.57 8.97
N ALA A 368 -25.90 17.56 8.98
CA ALA A 368 -24.84 17.42 9.96
C ALA A 368 -23.78 18.54 9.85
N VAL A 369 -23.40 18.94 8.64
CA VAL A 369 -22.49 20.09 8.42
C VAL A 369 -23.15 21.39 8.86
N LYS A 370 -24.44 21.60 8.52
CA LYS A 370 -25.20 22.78 8.94
C LYS A 370 -25.35 22.88 10.45
N GLU A 371 -25.62 21.78 11.13
CA GLU A 371 -25.72 21.74 12.59
C GLU A 371 -24.43 22.20 13.27
N ARG A 372 -23.27 21.84 12.69
CA ARG A 372 -21.94 22.16 13.24
C ARG A 372 -21.44 23.57 12.90
N SER A 373 -21.73 24.03 11.68
CA SER A 373 -21.10 25.24 11.12
C SER A 373 -22.07 26.39 10.84
N GLY A 374 -23.37 26.11 10.79
CA GLY A 374 -24.40 27.02 10.26
C GLY A 374 -24.43 27.10 8.73
N VAL A 375 -23.46 26.52 8.01
CA VAL A 375 -23.40 26.56 6.55
C VAL A 375 -24.26 25.45 5.95
N SER A 376 -25.16 25.84 5.05
CA SER A 376 -25.95 24.90 4.25
C SER A 376 -25.21 24.53 2.97
N TYR A 377 -25.04 23.24 2.73
CA TYR A 377 -24.54 22.72 1.45
C TYR A 377 -25.68 22.14 0.62
N GLU A 378 -25.62 22.38 -0.68
CA GLU A 378 -26.40 21.66 -1.68
C GLU A 378 -25.53 20.58 -2.34
N PHE A 379 -26.16 19.69 -3.10
CA PHE A 379 -25.44 18.62 -3.79
C PHE A 379 -25.97 18.37 -5.20
N ALA A 380 -25.10 17.85 -6.07
CA ALA A 380 -25.43 17.44 -7.42
C ALA A 380 -24.87 16.03 -7.67
N VAL A 381 -25.72 15.12 -8.15
CA VAL A 381 -25.43 13.70 -8.30
C VAL A 381 -26.27 13.12 -9.45
N ILE A 382 -25.81 12.02 -10.05
CA ILE A 382 -26.60 11.19 -10.95
C ILE A 382 -26.60 9.77 -10.40
N ASP A 383 -27.77 9.27 -10.03
CA ASP A 383 -27.94 7.91 -9.54
C ASP A 383 -27.43 6.90 -10.60
N PRO A 384 -26.70 5.86 -10.20
CA PRO A 384 -26.21 4.83 -11.12
C PRO A 384 -27.31 3.86 -11.55
N VAL A 385 -26.96 2.98 -12.50
CA VAL A 385 -27.75 1.79 -12.76
C VAL A 385 -27.42 0.74 -11.70
N ASP A 386 -28.46 0.11 -11.15
CA ASP A 386 -28.34 -0.90 -10.10
C ASP A 386 -27.33 -2.02 -10.47
N GLY A 387 -26.35 -2.21 -9.60
CA GLY A 387 -25.25 -3.18 -9.71
C GLY A 387 -24.22 -2.91 -10.80
N LYS A 388 -24.15 -1.70 -11.40
CA LYS A 388 -23.28 -1.44 -12.57
C LYS A 388 -22.04 -0.59 -12.33
N ASP A 389 -21.93 0.09 -11.18
CA ASP A 389 -20.81 1.00 -10.89
C ASP A 389 -19.76 0.36 -9.94
N GLY A 390 -19.95 -0.91 -9.57
CA GLY A 390 -19.01 -1.70 -8.75
C GLY A 390 -18.79 -1.13 -7.35
N GLY A 391 -17.71 -1.57 -6.70
CA GLY A 391 -17.37 -1.18 -5.33
C GLY A 391 -17.94 -2.15 -4.29
N GLN A 392 -18.47 -1.66 -3.17
CA GLN A 392 -19.02 -2.52 -2.12
C GLN A 392 -20.17 -3.39 -2.67
N PRO A 393 -20.09 -4.72 -2.55
CA PRO A 393 -21.15 -5.61 -3.03
C PRO A 393 -22.52 -5.26 -2.47
N GLY A 394 -23.53 -5.19 -3.33
CA GLY A 394 -24.91 -4.88 -2.99
C GLY A 394 -25.24 -3.38 -2.95
N GLY A 395 -24.23 -2.51 -2.88
CA GLY A 395 -24.42 -1.06 -2.97
C GLY A 395 -24.08 -0.50 -4.36
N ASN A 396 -24.56 0.70 -4.63
CA ASN A 396 -24.38 1.38 -5.90
C ASN A 396 -23.52 2.65 -5.79
N ILE A 397 -22.29 2.53 -5.31
CA ILE A 397 -21.42 3.67 -5.01
C ILE A 397 -21.28 4.66 -6.18
N ARG A 398 -21.22 5.96 -5.87
CA ARG A 398 -21.03 7.03 -6.84
C ARG A 398 -20.14 8.17 -6.34
N VAL A 399 -19.86 9.09 -7.26
CA VAL A 399 -19.30 10.41 -6.97
C VAL A 399 -20.41 11.46 -6.86
N ALA A 400 -20.19 12.51 -6.07
CA ALA A 400 -21.12 13.62 -5.94
C ALA A 400 -20.39 14.96 -5.79
N TYR A 401 -21.08 16.04 -6.12
CA TYR A 401 -20.69 17.39 -5.74
C TYR A 401 -21.44 17.82 -4.49
N PHE A 402 -20.76 18.50 -3.58
CA PHE A 402 -21.33 19.07 -2.38
C PHE A 402 -20.80 20.50 -2.23
N TYR A 403 -21.66 21.51 -2.33
CA TYR A 403 -21.22 22.89 -2.53
C TYR A 403 -22.05 23.88 -1.71
N ASN A 404 -21.42 24.99 -1.33
CA ASN A 404 -22.11 26.09 -0.66
C ASN A 404 -22.84 26.95 -1.72
N PRO A 405 -24.19 27.02 -1.71
CA PRO A 405 -24.97 27.76 -2.70
C PRO A 405 -24.80 29.28 -2.60
N GLU A 406 -24.16 29.79 -1.53
CA GLU A 406 -23.76 31.20 -1.47
C GLU A 406 -22.69 31.53 -2.52
N PHE A 407 -21.82 30.57 -2.85
CA PHE A 407 -20.67 30.79 -3.72
C PHE A 407 -20.80 30.15 -5.09
N PHE A 408 -21.60 29.09 -5.21
CA PHE A 408 -21.75 28.34 -6.45
C PHE A 408 -23.21 28.11 -6.79
N THR A 409 -23.53 28.20 -8.08
CA THR A 409 -24.83 27.80 -8.61
C THR A 409 -24.59 26.91 -9.83
N LEU A 410 -25.26 25.76 -9.88
CA LEU A 410 -25.19 24.88 -11.03
C LEU A 410 -25.75 25.61 -12.26
N ARG A 411 -24.95 25.72 -13.31
CA ARG A 411 -25.26 26.54 -14.48
C ARG A 411 -26.30 25.86 -15.37
N ASN A 412 -27.44 26.51 -15.63
CA ASN A 412 -28.50 26.00 -16.51
C ASN A 412 -28.85 24.51 -16.27
N PRO A 413 -29.30 24.11 -15.07
CA PRO A 413 -29.43 22.70 -14.70
C PRO A 413 -30.34 21.91 -15.65
N ASN A 414 -29.80 20.84 -16.23
CA ASN A 414 -30.50 19.89 -17.07
C ASN A 414 -29.82 18.50 -16.92
N PRO A 415 -29.99 17.83 -15.77
CA PRO A 415 -29.25 16.61 -15.46
C PRO A 415 -29.53 15.50 -16.49
N GLY A 416 -28.48 14.79 -16.90
CA GLY A 416 -28.59 13.57 -17.69
C GLY A 416 -29.01 12.36 -16.83
N SER A 417 -29.46 11.28 -17.45
CA SER A 417 -29.67 10.01 -16.75
C SER A 417 -28.36 9.23 -16.52
N SER A 418 -28.46 8.09 -15.84
CA SER A 418 -27.33 7.17 -15.57
C SER A 418 -26.62 6.67 -16.85
N THR A 419 -27.32 6.68 -17.99
CA THR A 419 -26.84 6.18 -19.28
C THR A 419 -26.63 7.26 -20.33
N ASP A 420 -27.01 8.52 -20.05
CA ASP A 420 -26.82 9.62 -20.98
C ASP A 420 -25.38 10.13 -20.91
N ALA A 421 -24.70 10.12 -22.05
CA ALA A 421 -23.40 10.76 -22.20
C ALA A 421 -23.59 12.28 -22.34
N THR A 422 -22.88 13.06 -21.52
CA THR A 422 -22.79 14.50 -21.74
C THR A 422 -21.73 14.83 -22.80
N GLU A 423 -22.02 15.82 -23.61
CA GLU A 423 -21.17 16.31 -24.71
C GLU A 423 -20.77 17.76 -24.46
N VAL A 424 -19.60 18.13 -24.99
CA VAL A 424 -19.13 19.52 -24.98
C VAL A 424 -19.67 20.25 -26.23
N LEU A 425 -20.54 21.23 -26.00
CA LEU A 425 -21.15 22.09 -27.02
C LEU A 425 -20.29 23.36 -27.26
N PRO A 426 -20.51 24.14 -28.33
CA PRO A 426 -19.82 25.41 -28.55
C PRO A 426 -19.99 26.40 -27.39
N GLY A 427 -18.95 27.17 -27.04
CA GLY A 427 -19.04 28.22 -26.02
C GLY A 427 -18.35 27.95 -24.67
N PRO A 428 -17.52 26.91 -24.52
CA PRO A 428 -17.99 25.56 -24.17
C PRO A 428 -19.18 25.55 -23.17
N GLU A 429 -20.16 24.70 -23.43
CA GLU A 429 -21.26 24.35 -22.52
C GLU A 429 -21.43 22.81 -22.50
N LEU A 430 -22.16 22.26 -21.53
CA LEU A 430 -22.46 20.82 -21.49
C LEU A 430 -23.86 20.53 -22.00
N SER A 431 -24.04 19.45 -22.76
CA SER A 431 -25.38 19.01 -23.22
C SER A 431 -26.27 18.56 -22.07
N PHE A 432 -25.69 18.02 -21.00
CA PHE A 432 -26.31 17.76 -19.72
C PHE A 432 -25.46 18.31 -18.58
N ASN A 433 -26.06 19.05 -17.64
CA ASN A 433 -25.38 19.60 -16.47
C ASN A 433 -26.18 19.36 -15.17
N PRO A 434 -25.66 18.53 -14.24
CA PRO A 434 -24.49 17.66 -14.41
C PRO A 434 -24.73 16.55 -15.43
N GLY A 435 -23.67 15.89 -15.89
CA GLY A 435 -23.77 14.77 -16.83
C GLY A 435 -22.61 13.78 -16.71
N ARG A 436 -22.83 12.53 -17.14
CA ARG A 436 -21.80 11.47 -17.08
C ARG A 436 -20.87 11.52 -18.30
N ILE A 437 -19.58 11.31 -18.08
CA ILE A 437 -18.60 11.19 -19.18
C ILE A 437 -18.64 9.76 -19.71
N ASP A 438 -19.09 9.60 -20.95
CA ASP A 438 -19.00 8.36 -21.73
C ASP A 438 -19.45 7.08 -20.97
N PRO A 439 -20.66 7.08 -20.34
CA PRO A 439 -21.08 6.04 -19.40
C PRO A 439 -21.25 4.64 -20.00
N ALA A 440 -21.32 4.54 -21.33
CA ALA A 440 -21.43 3.27 -22.07
C ALA A 440 -20.07 2.65 -22.42
N ASN A 441 -18.96 3.35 -22.17
CA ASN A 441 -17.62 2.83 -22.44
C ASN A 441 -17.30 1.61 -21.58
N ALA A 442 -16.71 0.59 -22.20
CA ALA A 442 -16.31 -0.64 -21.51
C ALA A 442 -15.31 -0.40 -20.37
N ALA A 443 -14.54 0.70 -20.42
CA ALA A 443 -13.66 1.14 -19.34
C ALA A 443 -14.38 1.33 -17.99
N TRP A 444 -15.70 1.55 -18.00
CA TRP A 444 -16.51 1.74 -16.79
C TRP A 444 -17.25 0.48 -16.33
N THR A 445 -16.93 -0.69 -16.90
CA THR A 445 -17.52 -1.97 -16.47
C THR A 445 -17.22 -2.19 -14.99
N ASN A 446 -18.26 -2.30 -14.15
CA ASN A 446 -18.13 -2.43 -12.70
C ASN A 446 -17.24 -1.34 -12.05
N SER A 447 -17.28 -0.12 -12.59
CA SER A 447 -16.54 1.04 -12.08
C SER A 447 -17.41 2.30 -12.13
N ARG A 448 -17.08 3.29 -11.30
CA ARG A 448 -17.84 4.54 -11.13
C ARG A 448 -17.67 5.39 -12.38
N LYS A 449 -18.78 5.90 -12.93
CA LYS A 449 -18.73 6.78 -14.11
C LYS A 449 -18.42 8.20 -13.64
N PRO A 450 -17.50 8.94 -14.28
CA PRO A 450 -17.19 10.30 -13.92
C PRO A 450 -18.39 11.24 -14.09
N LEU A 451 -18.50 12.23 -13.20
CA LEU A 451 -19.52 13.26 -13.24
C LEU A 451 -18.90 14.58 -13.66
N ALA A 452 -19.33 15.15 -14.79
CA ALA A 452 -18.94 16.48 -15.24
C ALA A 452 -20.04 17.49 -14.92
N ALA A 453 -19.65 18.70 -14.50
CA ALA A 453 -20.58 19.79 -14.31
C ALA A 453 -19.93 21.17 -14.59
N VAL A 454 -20.79 22.15 -14.77
CA VAL A 454 -20.42 23.57 -14.88
C VAL A 454 -21.13 24.36 -13.78
N PHE A 455 -20.37 25.13 -13.03
CA PHE A 455 -20.91 26.03 -12.02
C PHE A 455 -20.56 27.48 -12.36
N ASP A 456 -21.51 28.36 -12.07
CA ASP A 456 -21.27 29.80 -11.99
C ASP A 456 -20.89 30.14 -10.53
N THR A 457 -19.83 30.93 -10.35
CA THR A 457 -19.52 31.50 -9.04
C THR A 457 -20.46 32.67 -8.72
N LYS A 458 -20.48 33.13 -7.46
CA LYS A 458 -21.20 34.35 -7.01
C LYS A 458 -20.91 35.61 -7.87
N GLY A 459 -19.79 35.65 -8.59
CA GLY A 459 -19.39 36.72 -9.51
C GLY A 459 -19.82 36.53 -10.97
N GLY A 460 -20.39 35.38 -11.33
CA GLY A 460 -20.73 35.00 -12.71
C GLY A 460 -19.57 34.36 -13.49
N ASP A 461 -18.49 33.99 -12.81
CA ASP A 461 -17.37 33.27 -13.43
C ASP A 461 -17.69 31.79 -13.58
N LYS A 462 -17.29 31.22 -14.73
CA LYS A 462 -17.59 29.83 -15.10
C LYS A 462 -16.43 28.91 -14.73
N VAL A 463 -16.72 27.81 -14.04
CA VAL A 463 -15.76 26.73 -13.76
C VAL A 463 -16.33 25.37 -14.18
N PHE A 464 -15.50 24.57 -14.86
CA PHE A 464 -15.77 23.18 -15.18
C PHE A 464 -15.18 22.30 -14.10
N VAL A 465 -15.98 21.38 -13.58
CA VAL A 465 -15.57 20.43 -12.56
C VAL A 465 -15.85 19.01 -13.05
N ILE A 466 -14.91 18.11 -12.83
CA ILE A 466 -15.01 16.68 -13.15
C ILE A 466 -14.63 15.89 -11.91
N ASN A 467 -15.56 15.08 -11.40
CA ASN A 467 -15.34 14.19 -10.27
C ASN A 467 -15.13 12.76 -10.76
N VAL A 468 -14.02 12.13 -10.34
CA VAL A 468 -13.64 10.78 -10.75
C VAL A 468 -13.53 9.83 -9.54
N HIS A 469 -13.80 8.55 -9.79
CA HIS A 469 -13.43 7.46 -8.91
C HIS A 469 -13.07 6.28 -9.82
N PHE A 470 -11.79 6.08 -10.09
CA PHE A 470 -11.30 5.07 -11.03
C PHE A 470 -11.30 3.66 -10.45
N ALA A 471 -11.11 2.65 -11.30
CA ALA A 471 -11.03 1.25 -10.87
C ALA A 471 -9.94 1.03 -9.81
N SER A 472 -10.29 0.33 -8.73
CA SER A 472 -9.38 0.07 -7.63
C SER A 472 -8.20 -0.79 -8.05
N LYS A 473 -7.12 -0.77 -7.27
CA LYS A 473 -5.96 -1.65 -7.44
C LYS A 473 -6.23 -3.11 -6.99
N GLY A 474 -7.50 -3.49 -6.82
CA GLY A 474 -7.90 -4.84 -6.43
C GLY A 474 -7.37 -5.91 -7.41
N GLY A 475 -6.96 -7.06 -6.89
CA GLY A 475 -6.34 -8.12 -7.69
C GLY A 475 -4.84 -7.93 -7.96
N SER A 476 -4.23 -6.89 -7.39
CA SER A 476 -2.77 -6.73 -7.39
C SER A 476 -2.07 -7.86 -6.62
N SER A 477 -0.85 -8.20 -7.03
CA SER A 477 0.00 -9.11 -6.26
C SER A 477 0.75 -8.34 -5.16
N SER A 478 1.30 -9.06 -4.18
CA SER A 478 2.25 -8.45 -3.25
C SER A 478 3.42 -7.78 -4.00
N ILE A 479 3.87 -6.63 -3.51
CA ILE A 479 5.08 -5.96 -4.01
C ILE A 479 6.36 -6.80 -3.79
N GLN A 480 6.30 -7.75 -2.84
CA GLN A 480 7.34 -8.75 -2.56
C GLN A 480 7.01 -10.15 -3.12
N GLY A 481 6.04 -10.24 -4.04
CA GLY A 481 5.62 -11.48 -4.67
C GLY A 481 6.49 -11.94 -5.85
N ASP A 482 6.12 -13.10 -6.39
CA ASP A 482 6.86 -13.84 -7.43
C ASP A 482 6.77 -13.16 -8.81
N ALA A 483 5.61 -12.59 -9.16
CA ALA A 483 5.41 -11.86 -10.42
C ALA A 483 6.20 -10.55 -10.45
N ARG A 484 7.05 -10.35 -11.47
CA ARG A 484 7.90 -9.15 -11.64
C ARG A 484 7.71 -8.47 -13.01
N PRO A 485 7.48 -7.14 -13.06
CA PRO A 485 7.02 -6.31 -11.95
C PRO A 485 5.74 -6.88 -11.29
N PRO A 486 5.49 -6.59 -10.01
CA PRO A 486 4.23 -6.93 -9.35
C PRO A 486 3.00 -6.58 -10.20
N VAL A 487 1.99 -7.44 -10.16
CA VAL A 487 0.71 -7.18 -10.85
C VAL A 487 0.09 -5.93 -10.26
N ASN A 488 -0.11 -4.90 -11.09
CA ASN A 488 -0.91 -3.72 -10.77
C ASN A 488 -2.33 -3.95 -11.31
N GLY A 489 -3.21 -4.45 -10.45
CA GLY A 489 -4.59 -4.81 -10.81
C GLY A 489 -5.38 -3.61 -11.35
N GLY A 490 -6.18 -3.85 -12.39
CA GLY A 490 -7.05 -2.85 -13.00
C GLY A 490 -6.31 -1.74 -13.76
N VAL A 491 -5.01 -1.87 -14.04
CA VAL A 491 -4.23 -0.79 -14.67
C VAL A 491 -4.67 -0.51 -16.10
N GLU A 492 -5.06 -1.52 -16.87
CA GLU A 492 -5.60 -1.35 -18.23
C GLU A 492 -6.95 -0.64 -18.22
N ASP A 493 -7.81 -0.95 -17.25
CA ASP A 493 -9.08 -0.26 -17.06
C ASP A 493 -8.81 1.21 -16.72
N ARG A 494 -7.94 1.49 -15.74
CA ARG A 494 -7.56 2.87 -15.38
C ARG A 494 -6.96 3.65 -16.55
N GLN A 495 -6.15 3.00 -17.40
CA GLN A 495 -5.61 3.62 -18.60
C GLN A 495 -6.73 4.09 -19.53
N ALA A 496 -7.70 3.21 -19.83
CA ALA A 496 -8.84 3.54 -20.69
C ALA A 496 -9.78 4.60 -20.05
N GLN A 497 -9.94 4.56 -18.73
CA GLN A 497 -10.71 5.55 -17.96
C GLN A 497 -10.06 6.94 -18.03
N ALA A 498 -8.75 7.02 -17.85
CA ALA A 498 -7.98 8.25 -17.98
C ALA A 498 -8.08 8.83 -19.40
N GLU A 499 -7.97 7.99 -20.43
CA GLU A 499 -8.13 8.39 -21.84
C GLU A 499 -9.54 8.93 -22.14
N SER A 500 -10.59 8.33 -21.57
CA SER A 500 -11.97 8.80 -21.70
C SER A 500 -12.15 10.20 -21.08
N VAL A 501 -11.66 10.41 -19.85
CA VAL A 501 -11.75 11.71 -19.17
C VAL A 501 -10.92 12.79 -19.88
N THR A 502 -9.68 12.47 -20.27
CA THR A 502 -8.79 13.42 -20.94
C THR A 502 -9.30 13.82 -22.33
N SER A 503 -9.92 12.90 -23.06
CA SER A 503 -10.63 13.20 -24.32
C SER A 503 -11.76 14.20 -24.11
N PHE A 504 -12.56 14.02 -23.05
CA PHE A 504 -13.63 14.95 -22.70
C PHE A 504 -13.08 16.35 -22.35
N VAL A 505 -12.07 16.43 -21.49
CA VAL A 505 -11.45 17.72 -21.10
C VAL A 505 -10.79 18.40 -22.29
N SER A 506 -10.15 17.65 -23.19
CA SER A 506 -9.56 18.20 -24.42
C SER A 506 -10.61 18.89 -25.29
N LYS A 507 -11.86 18.39 -25.34
CA LYS A 507 -12.95 19.06 -26.06
C LYS A 507 -13.32 20.41 -25.44
N ILE A 508 -13.31 20.53 -24.10
CA ILE A 508 -13.51 21.80 -23.40
C ILE A 508 -12.42 22.78 -23.78
N LEU A 509 -11.16 22.37 -23.64
CA LEU A 509 -9.99 23.23 -23.91
C LEU A 509 -9.82 23.59 -25.39
N ALA A 510 -10.36 22.77 -26.30
CA ALA A 510 -10.39 23.08 -27.73
C ALA A 510 -11.37 24.23 -28.06
N GLN A 511 -12.48 24.35 -27.31
CA GLN A 511 -13.44 25.46 -27.45
C GLN A 511 -12.96 26.72 -26.74
N ASP A 512 -12.35 26.57 -25.57
CA ASP A 512 -11.79 27.67 -24.78
C ASP A 512 -10.52 27.22 -24.05
N ARG A 513 -9.36 27.68 -24.55
CA ARG A 513 -8.06 27.38 -23.95
C ARG A 513 -7.87 28.01 -22.56
N GLY A 514 -8.65 29.04 -22.24
CA GLY A 514 -8.67 29.69 -20.92
C GLY A 514 -9.77 29.15 -20.00
N ALA A 515 -10.43 28.04 -20.37
CA ALA A 515 -11.41 27.41 -19.51
C ALA A 515 -10.75 26.94 -18.21
N LYS A 516 -11.37 27.29 -17.08
CA LYS A 516 -10.97 26.82 -15.75
C LYS A 516 -11.57 25.44 -15.54
N VAL A 517 -10.73 24.42 -15.64
CA VAL A 517 -11.12 23.02 -15.47
C VAL A 517 -10.43 22.44 -14.24
N ILE A 518 -11.21 21.81 -13.37
CA ILE A 518 -10.73 21.07 -12.19
C ILE A 518 -11.20 19.63 -12.33
N ILE A 519 -10.27 18.68 -12.24
CA ILE A 519 -10.53 17.24 -12.23
C ILE A 519 -10.05 16.74 -10.87
N ALA A 520 -10.92 16.21 -10.03
CA ALA A 520 -10.52 15.74 -8.71
C ALA A 520 -11.23 14.45 -8.31
N GLY A 521 -10.56 13.66 -7.49
CA GLY A 521 -11.11 12.45 -6.91
C GLY A 521 -10.07 11.38 -6.69
N ASP A 522 -10.56 10.15 -6.52
CA ASP A 522 -9.73 8.95 -6.35
C ASP A 522 -9.39 8.38 -7.73
N PHE A 523 -8.14 8.53 -8.16
CA PHE A 523 -7.68 7.97 -9.44
C PHE A 523 -7.13 6.55 -9.27
N ASN A 524 -6.95 6.06 -8.05
CA ASN A 524 -6.35 4.76 -7.74
C ASN A 524 -4.98 4.51 -8.41
N GLU A 525 -4.27 5.58 -8.77
CA GLU A 525 -2.99 5.47 -9.48
C GLU A 525 -2.01 6.58 -9.13
N PHE A 526 -0.72 6.26 -9.17
CA PHE A 526 0.34 7.23 -8.89
C PHE A 526 0.63 8.09 -10.12
N THR A 527 0.95 9.37 -9.89
CA THR A 527 1.15 10.40 -10.93
C THR A 527 2.13 10.03 -12.06
N TYR A 528 3.10 9.17 -11.79
CA TYR A 528 4.16 8.80 -12.74
C TYR A 528 3.88 7.51 -13.54
N ILE A 529 2.76 6.82 -13.28
CA ILE A 529 2.35 5.59 -13.96
C ILE A 529 1.48 5.92 -15.17
N SER A 530 1.43 5.02 -16.17
CA SER A 530 0.87 5.33 -17.49
C SER A 530 -0.56 5.88 -17.50
N PRO A 531 -1.52 5.44 -16.65
CA PRO A 531 -2.86 6.01 -16.66
C PRO A 531 -2.84 7.51 -16.36
N MET A 532 -2.03 7.94 -15.39
CA MET A 532 -1.93 9.35 -15.02
C MET A 532 -1.20 10.19 -16.08
N ARG A 533 -0.30 9.58 -16.86
CA ARG A 533 0.36 10.27 -17.99
C ARG A 533 -0.60 10.63 -19.14
N ALA A 534 -1.81 10.06 -19.18
CA ALA A 534 -2.82 10.48 -20.15
C ALA A 534 -3.20 11.97 -19.98
N PHE A 535 -3.05 12.52 -18.76
CA PHE A 535 -3.35 13.92 -18.46
C PHE A 535 -2.21 14.89 -18.82
N ASP A 536 -1.02 14.39 -19.17
CA ASP A 536 0.15 15.21 -19.49
C ASP A 536 -0.20 16.27 -20.55
N LYS A 537 0.13 17.54 -20.25
CA LYS A 537 -0.13 18.73 -21.11
C LYS A 537 -1.61 19.09 -21.29
N ILE A 538 -2.54 18.36 -20.67
CA ILE A 538 -3.98 18.65 -20.67
C ILE A 538 -4.37 19.27 -19.32
N ALA A 539 -3.94 18.64 -18.23
CA ALA A 539 -4.14 19.10 -16.87
C ALA A 539 -2.85 18.88 -16.05
N TYR A 540 -2.75 19.58 -14.93
CA TYR A 540 -1.55 19.63 -14.10
C TYR A 540 -1.94 19.33 -12.67
N ASP A 541 -1.23 18.39 -12.06
CA ASP A 541 -1.45 17.99 -10.67
C ASP A 541 -1.07 19.12 -9.71
N LEU A 542 -1.99 19.49 -8.81
CA LEU A 542 -1.74 20.54 -7.84
C LEU A 542 -0.57 20.24 -6.92
N ASP A 543 -0.29 18.98 -6.57
CA ASP A 543 0.88 18.62 -5.76
C ASP A 543 2.20 19.07 -6.42
N ILE A 544 2.25 19.03 -7.75
CA ILE A 544 3.40 19.49 -8.54
C ILE A 544 3.36 21.01 -8.68
N VAL A 545 2.19 21.57 -9.00
CA VAL A 545 2.03 23.01 -9.26
C VAL A 545 2.32 23.85 -8.03
N THR A 546 1.94 23.38 -6.84
CA THR A 546 2.13 24.08 -5.56
C THR A 546 3.41 23.66 -4.83
N GLU A 547 4.24 22.83 -5.47
CA GLU A 547 5.54 22.39 -4.96
C GLU A 547 5.46 21.69 -3.59
N ILE A 548 4.39 20.92 -3.32
CA ILE A 548 4.33 20.08 -2.12
C ILE A 548 5.55 19.14 -2.13
N PRO A 549 6.32 19.02 -1.02
CA PRO A 549 7.45 18.10 -0.96
C PRO A 549 7.02 16.67 -1.33
N VAL A 550 7.83 15.96 -2.11
CA VAL A 550 7.43 14.65 -2.65
C VAL A 550 7.09 13.64 -1.55
N GLU A 551 7.74 13.74 -0.39
CA GLU A 551 7.48 12.91 0.78
C GLU A 551 6.14 13.22 1.46
N GLU A 552 5.55 14.40 1.25
CA GLU A 552 4.27 14.78 1.85
C GLU A 552 3.07 14.54 0.91
N ARG A 553 3.31 14.07 -0.32
CA ARG A 553 2.26 13.77 -1.32
C ARG A 553 1.66 12.40 -1.06
N TYR A 554 0.78 12.31 -0.07
CA TYR A 554 0.04 11.07 0.19
C TYR A 554 -1.33 11.33 0.79
N THR A 555 -2.25 10.45 0.49
CA THR A 555 -3.62 10.47 1.00
C THR A 555 -4.07 9.12 1.52
N TYR A 556 -3.23 8.08 1.41
CA TYR A 556 -3.61 6.70 1.72
C TYR A 556 -2.46 5.95 2.40
N LEU A 557 -2.76 5.05 3.33
CA LEU A 557 -1.78 4.10 3.89
C LEU A 557 -2.08 2.68 3.39
N PHE A 558 -1.10 2.06 2.75
CA PHE A 558 -1.21 0.67 2.31
C PHE A 558 0.11 -0.07 2.49
N ASP A 559 0.03 -1.22 3.17
CA ASP A 559 1.19 -1.96 3.62
C ASP A 559 2.21 -1.05 4.31
N MET A 560 3.44 -0.99 3.79
CA MET A 560 4.52 -0.18 4.32
C MET A 560 4.53 1.27 3.83
N ASN A 561 3.56 1.69 3.01
CA ASN A 561 3.66 2.89 2.20
C ASN A 561 2.62 3.95 2.58
N SER A 562 3.07 5.19 2.59
CA SER A 562 2.22 6.35 2.35
C SER A 562 2.10 6.58 0.84
N GLN A 563 0.86 6.61 0.32
CA GLN A 563 0.54 6.55 -1.10
C GLN A 563 -0.32 7.75 -1.54
N GLN A 564 -0.07 8.24 -2.77
CA GLN A 564 -0.85 9.30 -3.42
C GLN A 564 -1.87 8.67 -4.40
N LEU A 565 -3.13 8.52 -3.98
CA LEU A 565 -4.20 7.97 -4.84
C LEU A 565 -5.25 9.01 -5.24
N ASP A 566 -5.45 10.01 -4.38
CA ASP A 566 -6.36 11.12 -4.63
C ASP A 566 -5.59 12.31 -5.20
N HIS A 567 -6.08 12.86 -6.31
CA HIS A 567 -5.41 13.95 -7.00
C HIS A 567 -6.40 15.08 -7.30
N MET A 568 -5.88 16.30 -7.43
CA MET A 568 -6.60 17.44 -7.99
C MET A 568 -5.79 17.99 -9.16
N LEU A 569 -6.23 17.67 -10.38
CA LEU A 569 -5.64 18.16 -11.62
C LEU A 569 -6.37 19.41 -12.09
N VAL A 570 -5.61 20.41 -12.53
CA VAL A 570 -6.18 21.69 -13.00
C VAL A 570 -5.70 22.05 -14.40
N SER A 571 -6.55 22.74 -15.17
CA SER A 571 -6.17 23.33 -16.45
C SER A 571 -4.98 24.29 -16.31
N TYR A 572 -4.21 24.47 -17.39
CA TYR A 572 -3.07 25.42 -17.42
C TYR A 572 -3.44 26.81 -16.89
N GLU A 573 -4.62 27.34 -17.26
CA GLU A 573 -5.07 28.66 -16.83
C GLU A 573 -5.08 28.83 -15.30
N ILE A 574 -5.48 27.80 -14.54
CA ILE A 574 -5.50 27.84 -13.07
C ILE A 574 -4.08 27.82 -12.51
N THR A 575 -3.15 27.10 -13.14
CA THR A 575 -1.74 27.06 -12.72
C THR A 575 -1.06 28.42 -12.75
N GLN A 576 -1.56 29.34 -13.58
CA GLN A 576 -1.01 30.69 -13.74
C GLN A 576 -1.59 31.71 -12.75
N ARG A 577 -2.38 31.25 -11.77
CA ARG A 577 -3.15 32.12 -10.86
C ARG A 577 -2.91 31.80 -9.39
N ASP A 578 -1.66 31.47 -9.07
CA ASP A 578 -1.15 31.24 -7.71
C ASP A 578 -2.02 30.28 -6.89
N PRO A 579 -2.25 29.03 -7.37
CA PRO A 579 -3.02 28.06 -6.62
C PRO A 579 -2.30 27.68 -5.31
N GLU A 580 -3.07 27.42 -4.27
CA GLU A 580 -2.58 26.84 -3.01
C GLU A 580 -3.25 25.47 -2.80
N TYR A 581 -2.53 24.50 -2.25
CA TYR A 581 -3.02 23.13 -2.04
C TYR A 581 -2.39 22.51 -0.79
N GLU A 582 -3.18 21.75 -0.02
CA GLU A 582 -2.71 21.04 1.15
C GLU A 582 -3.48 19.72 1.37
N HIS A 583 -2.77 18.71 1.85
CA HIS A 583 -3.36 17.46 2.38
C HIS A 583 -3.51 17.57 3.90
N VAL A 584 -4.67 17.18 4.42
CA VAL A 584 -5.00 17.37 5.85
C VAL A 584 -4.39 16.26 6.72
N HIS A 585 -4.24 15.06 6.18
CA HIS A 585 -3.71 13.89 6.88
C HIS A 585 -4.48 13.43 8.12
N VAL A 586 -5.77 13.75 8.23
CA VAL A 586 -6.59 13.43 9.41
C VAL A 586 -6.82 11.94 9.62
N ASN A 587 -6.90 11.16 8.55
CA ASN A 587 -7.16 9.73 8.60
C ASN A 587 -5.87 8.93 8.70
N THR A 588 -4.85 9.23 7.90
CA THR A 588 -3.60 8.45 7.93
C THR A 588 -2.81 8.66 9.23
N TRP A 589 -2.92 9.84 9.86
CA TRP A 589 -2.20 10.20 11.09
C TRP A 589 -2.80 9.62 12.38
N THR A 590 -4.09 9.30 12.39
CA THR A 590 -4.79 8.89 13.61
C THR A 590 -4.66 7.38 13.89
N THR A 591 -5.24 6.90 14.99
CA THR A 591 -5.32 5.46 15.28
C THR A 591 -6.37 4.79 14.38
N ARG A 592 -6.42 3.45 14.35
CA ARG A 592 -7.48 2.72 13.64
C ARG A 592 -8.89 3.05 14.15
N GLU A 593 -9.05 3.37 15.42
CA GLU A 593 -10.37 3.79 15.98
C GLU A 593 -10.74 5.23 15.60
N GLY A 594 -9.74 6.09 15.45
CA GLY A 594 -9.92 7.47 15.03
C GLY A 594 -10.14 7.64 13.53
N GLU A 595 -9.82 6.64 12.72
CA GLU A 595 -10.01 6.64 11.27
C GLU A 595 -11.50 6.77 10.92
N VAL A 596 -11.81 7.71 10.03
CA VAL A 596 -13.18 8.00 9.57
C VAL A 596 -13.38 7.57 8.12
N SER A 597 -12.33 7.71 7.32
CA SER A 597 -12.16 7.12 6.00
C SER A 597 -10.74 6.59 5.92
N ASP A 598 -10.47 5.60 5.08
CA ASP A 598 -9.13 5.16 4.72
C ASP A 598 -8.34 6.18 3.85
N HIS A 599 -9.01 7.21 3.32
CA HIS A 599 -8.39 8.30 2.55
C HIS A 599 -8.32 9.61 3.35
N ASP A 600 -7.27 10.39 3.16
CA ASP A 600 -7.17 11.76 3.66
C ASP A 600 -7.86 12.76 2.72
N PRO A 601 -8.60 13.74 3.29
CA PRO A 601 -9.08 14.86 2.51
C PRO A 601 -7.96 15.82 2.14
N SER A 602 -8.17 16.51 1.02
CA SER A 602 -7.29 17.58 0.52
C SER A 602 -8.08 18.85 0.24
N VAL A 603 -7.46 20.02 0.39
CA VAL A 603 -8.09 21.33 0.16
C VAL A 603 -7.20 22.17 -0.74
N ALA A 604 -7.79 22.73 -1.79
CA ALA A 604 -7.17 23.73 -2.65
C ALA A 604 -7.84 25.09 -2.45
N LYS A 605 -7.08 26.16 -2.70
CA LYS A 605 -7.61 27.51 -2.85
C LYS A 605 -7.23 28.02 -4.22
N LEU A 606 -8.24 28.29 -5.05
CA LEU A 606 -8.05 28.52 -6.47
C LEU A 606 -8.68 29.85 -6.91
N ASN A 607 -8.00 30.53 -7.82
CA ASN A 607 -8.53 31.67 -8.55
C ASN A 607 -9.18 31.21 -9.86
N VAL A 608 -10.50 31.29 -9.89
CA VAL A 608 -11.37 30.91 -11.01
C VAL A 608 -12.06 32.12 -11.67
N CYS A 609 -11.61 33.36 -11.39
CA CYS A 609 -12.16 34.56 -12.04
C CYS A 609 -11.98 34.51 -13.56
N LYS A 610 -12.85 35.19 -14.32
CA LYS A 610 -12.77 35.32 -15.77
C LYS A 610 -11.43 35.90 -16.21
#